data_AF-U1YFT2-F1
#
_entry.id   AF-U1YFT2-F1
#
_cell.length_a   1.000
_cell.length_b   1.000
_cell.length_c   1.000
_cell.angle_alpha   90.00
_cell.angle_beta   90.00
_cell.angle_gamma   90.00
#
_symmetry.space_group_name_H-M   'P 1'
#
loop_
_entity.id
_entity.type
_entity.pdbx_description
1 polymer ?
#
loop_
_entity_poly.entity_id
_entity_poly.type
_entity_poly.pdbx_seq_one_letter_code
_entity_poly.pdbx_strand_id
1 'polypeptide(L)'
;MNDHVDKKQLLLSMKEETSAQLHAVHAENVDEFLHRVEKCERITKLIDQLDSMGNKSEPAEEKEIKHIIKDILELREQITPLLEPLREKLRQRSVIERKQTIIHQGYGEEDTYHPSIFFDKKN
;
A
#
# COMPACT_ATOMS: atom_id res chain seq x y z
N MET A 1 24.20 13.95 21.90
CA MET A 1 22.88 14.41 22.33
C MET A 1 22.02 13.16 22.41
N ASN A 2 21.64 12.73 23.62
CA ASN A 2 20.63 11.67 23.77
C ASN A 2 19.29 12.36 23.50
N ASP A 3 18.79 12.25 22.27
CA ASP A 3 17.42 12.64 21.97
C ASP A 3 16.52 11.72 22.79
N HIS A 4 15.92 12.27 23.83
CA HIS A 4 14.94 11.57 24.63
C HIS A 4 13.71 11.39 23.74
N VAL A 5 13.63 10.26 23.03
CA VAL A 5 12.48 9.93 22.19
C VAL A 5 11.28 9.74 23.11
N ASP A 6 10.32 10.64 23.00
CA ASP A 6 9.08 10.62 23.77
C ASP A 6 8.06 9.69 23.08
N LYS A 7 7.41 8.83 23.88
CA LYS A 7 6.33 7.93 23.42
C LYS A 7 5.19 8.70 22.77
N LYS A 8 4.85 9.88 23.29
CA LYS A 8 3.82 10.74 22.70
C LYS A 8 4.20 11.16 21.28
N GLN A 9 5.45 11.57 21.07
CA GLN A 9 5.93 11.98 19.76
C GLN A 9 5.90 10.82 18.75
N LEU A 10 6.30 9.63 19.17
CA LEU A 10 6.20 8.43 18.34
C LEU A 10 4.75 8.12 17.93
N LEU A 11 3.80 8.25 18.87
CA LEU A 11 2.38 8.03 18.58
C LEU A 11 1.82 9.09 17.63
N LEU A 12 2.23 10.36 17.75
CA LEU A 12 1.86 11.40 16.78
C LEU A 12 2.37 11.05 15.38
N SER A 13 3.63 10.65 15.26
CA SER A 13 4.17 10.17 13.99
C SER A 13 3.41 8.94 13.47
N MET A 14 3.00 8.02 14.35
CA MET A 14 2.20 6.87 13.94
C MET A 14 0.83 7.28 13.39
N LYS A 15 0.19 8.29 14.00
CA LYS A 15 -1.06 8.87 13.52
C LYS A 15 -0.90 9.50 12.14
N GLU A 16 0.17 10.25 11.92
CA GLU A 16 0.50 10.85 10.62
C GLU A 16 0.70 9.77 9.53
N GLU A 17 1.49 8.75 9.82
CA GLU A 17 1.75 7.66 8.88
C GLU A 17 0.46 6.83 8.61
N THR A 18 -0.40 6.64 9.62
CA THR A 18 -1.71 5.97 9.44
C THR A 18 -2.67 6.83 8.59
N SER A 19 -2.68 8.15 8.79
CA SER A 19 -3.45 9.06 7.93
C SER A 19 -2.96 9.01 6.48
N ALA A 20 -1.64 8.98 6.27
CA ALA A 20 -1.05 8.83 4.95
C ALA A 20 -1.39 7.48 4.29
N GLN A 21 -1.50 6.39 5.05
CA GLN A 21 -2.00 5.10 4.56
C GLN A 21 -3.43 5.22 4.02
N LEU A 22 -4.33 5.89 4.75
CA LEU A 22 -5.70 6.12 4.30
C LEU A 22 -5.74 6.90 2.98
N HIS A 23 -4.94 7.96 2.86
CA HIS A 23 -4.80 8.72 1.62
C HIS A 23 -4.25 7.86 0.46
N ALA A 24 -3.25 7.02 0.71
CA ALA A 24 -2.68 6.13 -0.29
C ALA A 24 -3.69 5.09 -0.79
N VAL A 25 -4.51 4.54 0.10
CA VAL A 25 -5.60 3.61 -0.25
C VAL A 25 -6.65 4.29 -1.12
N HIS A 26 -7.05 5.52 -0.78
CA HIS A 26 -7.98 6.30 -1.62
C HIS A 26 -7.39 6.65 -2.99
N ALA A 27 -6.09 6.91 -3.07
CA ALA A 27 -5.38 7.14 -4.31
C ALA A 27 -5.06 5.86 -5.10
N GLU A 28 -5.42 4.68 -4.57
CA GLU A 28 -5.06 3.37 -5.11
C GLU A 28 -3.53 3.18 -5.30
N ASN A 29 -2.71 3.91 -4.53
CA ASN A 29 -1.26 3.87 -4.59
C ASN A 29 -0.73 2.81 -3.60
N VAL A 30 -0.50 1.60 -4.12
CA VAL A 30 -0.08 0.45 -3.32
C VAL A 30 1.33 0.60 -2.77
N ASP A 31 2.27 1.12 -3.57
CA ASP A 31 3.67 1.28 -3.16
C ASP A 31 3.80 2.26 -1.99
N GLU A 32 3.10 3.39 -2.08
CA GLU A 32 3.04 4.36 -0.99
C GLU A 32 2.38 3.76 0.25
N PHE A 33 1.27 3.03 0.09
CA PHE A 33 0.62 2.36 1.22
C PHE A 33 1.59 1.42 1.96
N LEU A 34 2.30 0.56 1.22
CA LEU A 34 3.25 -0.40 1.79
C LEU A 34 4.42 0.30 2.51
N HIS A 35 5.00 1.33 1.90
CA HIS A 35 6.06 2.13 2.51
C HIS A 35 5.63 2.73 3.85
N ARG A 36 4.38 3.22 3.93
CA ARG A 36 3.81 3.79 5.16
C ARG A 36 3.52 2.71 6.21
N VAL A 37 3.16 1.49 5.81
CA VAL A 37 3.03 0.34 6.73
C VAL A 37 4.38 0.01 7.38
N GLU A 38 5.45 -0.07 6.60
CA GLU A 38 6.79 -0.34 7.15
C GLU A 38 7.23 0.71 8.17
N LYS A 39 6.93 1.99 7.92
CA LYS A 39 7.23 3.06 8.89
C LYS A 39 6.46 2.88 10.20
N CYS A 40 5.17 2.56 10.12
CA CYS A 40 4.37 2.24 11.32
C CYS A 40 4.98 1.08 12.11
N GLU A 41 5.46 0.01 11.45
CA GLU A 41 6.13 -1.10 12.13
C GLU A 41 7.41 -0.67 12.85
N ARG A 42 8.21 0.21 12.25
CA ARG A 42 9.41 0.77 12.91
C ARG A 42 9.03 1.58 14.15
N ILE A 43 7.97 2.38 14.06
CA ILE A 43 7.48 3.17 15.20
C ILE A 43 6.99 2.26 16.33
N THR A 44 6.25 1.19 16.02
CA THR A 44 5.82 0.21 17.03
C THR A 44 7.01 -0.39 17.78
N LYS A 45 8.06 -0.80 17.06
CA LYS A 45 9.28 -1.34 17.69
C LYS A 45 9.95 -0.34 18.64
N LEU A 46 9.96 0.94 18.31
CA LEU A 46 10.51 1.99 19.18
C LEU A 46 9.65 2.19 20.43
N ILE A 47 8.32 2.13 20.29
CA ILE A 47 7.40 2.21 21.43
C ILE A 47 7.60 1.00 22.36
N ASP A 48 7.72 -0.20 21.81
CA ASP A 48 7.97 -1.42 22.60
C ASP A 48 9.28 -1.33 23.40
N GLN A 49 10.32 -0.73 22.80
CA GLN A 49 11.59 -0.47 23.49
C GLN A 49 11.41 0.53 24.64
N LEU A 50 10.69 1.62 24.45
CA LEU A 50 10.41 2.60 25.52
C LEU A 50 9.59 1.99 26.65
N ASP A 51 8.61 1.14 26.33
CA ASP A 51 7.77 0.46 27.31
C ASP A 51 8.59 -0.54 28.14
N SER A 52 9.56 -1.23 27.51
CA SER A 52 10.48 -2.13 28.22
C SER A 52 11.44 -1.40 29.18
N MET A 53 11.72 -0.12 28.93
CA MET A 53 12.56 0.72 29.79
C MET A 53 11.82 1.27 31.00
N GLY A 54 10.50 1.06 31.12
CA GLY A 54 9.72 1.45 32.29
C GLY A 54 9.51 2.96 32.42
N ASN A 55 9.58 3.71 31.30
CA ASN A 55 9.25 5.13 31.29
C ASN A 55 7.78 5.33 31.65
N LYS A 56 7.53 5.84 32.86
CA LYS A 56 6.18 6.19 33.31
C LYS A 56 5.90 7.64 32.92
N SER A 57 4.92 7.84 32.05
CA SER A 57 4.39 9.16 31.71
C SER A 57 3.59 9.76 32.87
N GLU A 58 3.47 11.09 32.87
CA GLU A 58 2.63 11.78 33.85
C GLU A 58 1.13 11.53 33.57
N PRO A 59 0.24 11.62 34.57
CA PRO A 59 -1.19 11.33 34.39
C PRO A 59 -1.90 12.22 33.35
N ALA A 60 -1.45 13.45 33.15
CA ALA A 60 -1.98 14.36 32.13
C ALA A 60 -1.57 13.89 30.71
N GLU A 61 -0.30 13.50 30.57
CA GLU A 61 0.27 12.96 29.34
C GLU A 61 -0.37 11.62 28.96
N GLU A 62 -0.69 10.77 29.94
CA GLU A 62 -1.36 9.49 29.71
C GLU A 62 -2.75 9.65 29.09
N LYS A 63 -3.49 10.72 29.44
CA LYS A 63 -4.79 11.03 28.81
C LYS A 63 -4.62 11.41 27.34
N GLU A 64 -3.61 12.21 27.02
CA GLU A 64 -3.31 12.61 25.65
C GLU A 64 -2.87 11.41 24.82
N ILE A 65 -1.99 10.57 25.36
CA ILE A 65 -1.57 9.30 24.74
C ILE A 65 -2.79 8.44 24.40
N LYS A 66 -3.73 8.27 25.34
CA LYS A 66 -4.97 7.51 25.10
C LYS A 66 -5.81 8.11 23.97
N HIS A 67 -5.90 9.43 23.90
CA HIS A 67 -6.62 10.09 22.82
C HIS A 67 -5.96 9.86 21.46
N ILE A 68 -4.63 9.99 21.38
CA ILE A 68 -3.88 9.73 20.13
C ILE A 68 -4.06 8.27 19.69
N ILE A 69 -3.99 7.31 20.62
CA ILE A 69 -4.23 5.89 20.32
C ILE A 69 -5.63 5.68 19.77
N LYS A 70 -6.65 6.32 20.37
CA LYS A 70 -8.03 6.26 19.86
C LYS A 70 -8.12 6.75 18.42
N ASP A 71 -7.50 7.89 18.12
CA ASP A 71 -7.50 8.46 16.77
C ASP A 71 -6.81 7.52 15.75
N ILE A 72 -5.70 6.88 16.14
CA ILE A 72 -5.01 5.90 15.27
C ILE A 72 -5.93 4.71 14.98
N LEU A 73 -6.64 4.21 16.00
CA LEU A 73 -7.58 3.10 15.83
C LEU A 73 -8.75 3.47 14.93
N GLU A 74 -9.33 4.66 15.09
CA GLU A 74 -10.40 5.16 14.21
C GLU A 74 -9.94 5.29 12.75
N LEU A 75 -8.69 5.72 12.51
CA LEU A 75 -8.13 5.73 11.16
C LEU A 75 -7.97 4.31 10.58
N ARG A 76 -7.53 3.35 11.39
CA ARG A 76 -7.40 1.95 10.96
C ARG A 76 -8.75 1.29 10.67
N GLU A 77 -9.77 1.62 11.45
CA GLU A 77 -11.15 1.20 11.20
C GLU A 77 -11.68 1.72 9.86
N GLN A 78 -11.26 2.92 9.44
CA GLN A 78 -11.58 3.48 8.12
C GLN A 78 -10.81 2.80 6.98
N ILE A 79 -9.53 2.44 7.21
CA ILE A 79 -8.68 1.80 6.19
C ILE A 79 -9.15 0.37 5.88
N THR A 80 -9.39 -0.42 6.92
CA THR A 80 -9.70 -1.86 6.82
C THR A 80 -10.75 -2.22 5.75
N PRO A 81 -11.95 -1.59 5.71
CA PRO A 81 -12.98 -1.93 4.73
C PRO A 81 -12.60 -1.56 3.28
N LEU A 82 -11.59 -0.71 3.07
CA LEU A 82 -11.15 -0.28 1.74
C LEU A 82 -10.15 -1.24 1.10
N LEU A 83 -9.50 -2.12 1.89
CA LEU A 83 -8.45 -3.00 1.41
C LEU A 83 -8.95 -4.11 0.48
N GLU A 84 -10.07 -4.77 0.83
CA GLU A 84 -10.62 -5.86 -0.01
C GLU A 84 -11.15 -5.34 -1.36
N PRO A 85 -11.89 -4.22 -1.43
CA PRO A 85 -12.24 -3.59 -2.69
C PRO A 85 -11.03 -3.20 -3.55
N LEU A 86 -9.98 -2.64 -2.93
CA LEU A 86 -8.74 -2.29 -3.64
C LEU A 86 -8.07 -3.54 -4.22
N ARG A 87 -7.96 -4.61 -3.45
CA ARG A 87 -7.41 -5.90 -3.89
C ARG A 87 -8.17 -6.46 -5.09
N GLU A 88 -9.51 -6.43 -5.05
CA GLU A 88 -10.33 -6.92 -6.14
C GLU A 88 -10.14 -6.08 -7.42
N LYS A 89 -10.08 -4.74 -7.29
CA LYS A 89 -9.77 -3.85 -8.43
C LYS A 89 -8.43 -4.18 -9.07
N LEU A 90 -7.38 -4.38 -8.26
CA LEU A 90 -6.05 -4.74 -8.76
C LEU A 90 -6.07 -6.09 -9.48
N ARG A 91 -6.80 -7.08 -8.95
CA ARG A 91 -6.99 -8.38 -9.60
C ARG A 91 -7.66 -8.24 -10.96
N GLN A 92 -8.73 -7.44 -11.06
CA GLN A 92 -9.45 -7.21 -12.31
C GLN A 92 -8.57 -6.51 -13.35
N ARG A 93 -7.82 -5.47 -12.95
CA ARG A 93 -6.85 -4.80 -13.83
C ARG A 93 -5.84 -5.79 -14.40
N SER A 94 -5.24 -6.62 -13.55
CA SER A 94 -4.28 -7.65 -14.00
C SER A 94 -4.89 -8.65 -14.99
N VAL A 95 -6.15 -9.06 -14.80
CA VAL A 95 -6.86 -9.93 -15.75
C VAL A 95 -7.07 -9.23 -17.10
N ILE A 96 -7.44 -7.96 -17.09
CA ILE A 96 -7.66 -7.16 -18.31
C ILE A 96 -6.34 -6.97 -19.08
N GLU A 97 -5.26 -6.60 -18.39
CA GLU A 97 -3.93 -6.43 -18.98
C GLU A 97 -3.42 -7.73 -19.62
N ARG A 98 -3.63 -8.87 -18.96
CA ARG A 98 -3.29 -10.19 -19.54
C ARG A 98 -4.09 -10.48 -20.79
N LYS A 99 -5.39 -10.22 -20.79
CA LYS A 99 -6.23 -10.38 -22.00
C LYS A 99 -5.76 -9.47 -23.13
N GLN A 100 -5.43 -8.21 -22.84
CA GLN A 100 -4.90 -7.27 -23.83
C GLN A 100 -3.55 -7.72 -24.41
N THR A 101 -2.69 -8.31 -23.57
CA THR A 101 -1.40 -8.87 -24.00
C THR A 101 -1.60 -10.06 -24.94
N ILE A 102 -2.49 -11.00 -24.58
CA ILE A 102 -2.81 -12.16 -25.41
C ILE A 102 -3.39 -11.73 -26.76
N ILE A 103 -4.30 -10.74 -26.76
CA ILE A 103 -4.86 -10.17 -27.98
C ILE A 103 -3.74 -9.54 -28.83
N HIS A 104 -2.89 -8.68 -28.27
CA HIS A 104 -1.78 -8.07 -29.03
C HIS A 104 -0.80 -9.09 -29.59
N GLN A 105 -0.49 -10.16 -28.85
CA GLN A 105 0.37 -11.23 -29.33
C GLN A 105 -0.31 -12.05 -30.45
N GLY A 106 -1.60 -12.36 -30.30
CA GLY A 106 -2.36 -13.10 -31.32
C GLY A 106 -2.60 -12.34 -32.63
N TYR A 107 -2.66 -11.01 -32.59
CA TYR A 107 -2.77 -10.15 -33.78
C TYR A 107 -1.42 -9.58 -34.25
N GLY A 108 -0.33 -9.84 -33.54
CA GLY A 108 1.02 -9.38 -33.90
C GLY A 108 1.81 -10.35 -34.79
N GLU A 109 1.29 -11.56 -35.04
CA GLU A 109 1.96 -12.61 -35.84
C GLU A 109 1.33 -12.86 -37.23
N GLU A 110 0.32 -12.10 -37.65
CA GLU A 110 -0.24 -12.20 -39.00
C GLU A 110 0.02 -10.92 -39.79
N ASP A 111 1.13 -10.89 -40.53
CA ASP A 111 1.19 -10.37 -41.92
C ASP A 111 2.62 -10.49 -42.50
N THR A 112 3.18 -11.71 -42.52
CA THR A 112 4.02 -12.11 -43.65
C THR A 112 3.17 -12.95 -44.59
N TYR A 113 2.30 -12.26 -45.33
CA TYR A 113 1.67 -12.84 -46.51
C TYR A 113 2.79 -13.18 -47.49
N HIS A 114 3.27 -14.43 -47.48
CA HIS A 114 4.04 -14.95 -48.59
C HIS A 114 3.06 -15.20 -49.73
N PRO A 115 3.09 -14.39 -50.83
CA PRO A 115 2.30 -14.72 -52.00
C PRO A 115 2.80 -16.06 -52.50
N SER A 116 1.94 -17.07 -52.42
CA SER A 116 2.25 -18.43 -52.84
C SER A 116 2.68 -18.39 -54.31
N ILE A 117 3.93 -18.77 -54.55
CA ILE A 117 4.59 -18.78 -55.85
C ILE A 117 4.08 -20.01 -56.64
N PHE A 118 2.79 -20.05 -56.96
CA PHE A 118 2.30 -20.98 -57.97
C PHE A 118 2.22 -20.23 -59.30
N PHE A 119 3.39 -20.10 -59.93
CA PHE A 119 3.51 -19.75 -61.32
C PHE A 119 3.25 -20.99 -62.21
N ASP A 120 2.38 -20.73 -63.19
CA ASP A 120 2.42 -21.16 -64.59
C ASP A 120 1.75 -22.47 -65.06
N LYS A 121 0.68 -22.23 -65.83
CA LYS A 121 0.38 -22.70 -67.20
C LYS A 121 0.36 -24.20 -67.51
N LYS A 122 -0.77 -24.65 -68.06
CA LYS A 122 -0.90 -24.89 -69.52
C LYS A 122 -2.35 -25.13 -69.96
N ASN A 123 -2.69 -24.42 -71.05
CA ASN A 123 -3.61 -24.68 -72.16
C ASN A 123 -4.74 -25.70 -71.97
#